data_AF-A0A523JTJ7-F1
#
_entry.id   AF-A0A523JTJ7-F1
#
_cell.length_a   1.000
_cell.length_b   1.000
_cell.length_c   1.000
_cell.angle_alpha   90.00
_cell.angle_beta   90.00
_cell.angle_gamma   90.00
#
_symmetry.space_group_name_H-M   'P 1'
#
loop_
_entity.id
_entity.type
_entity.pdbx_description
1 polymer ?
#
loop_
_entity_poly.entity_id
_entity_poly.type
_entity_poly.pdbx_seq_one_letter_code
_entity_poly.pdbx_strand_id
1 'polypeptide(L)'
;MAARILLICGLLLTLGCIQMPNRGTRAFIDMRAGDFWTGDGLLLEVSQDQQRCFVAVRDRTWLVQKRWVDCAHVHATSIDRDASRRPIETF
;
A
#
# COMPACT_ATOMS: atom_id res chain seq x y z
N MET A 1 -14.07 43.62 -12.60
CA MET A 1 -12.89 42.93 -12.03
C MET A 1 -13.32 41.76 -11.13
N ALA A 2 -14.17 40.83 -11.63
CA ALA A 2 -14.70 39.72 -10.81
C ALA A 2 -14.61 38.35 -11.51
N ALA A 3 -14.23 38.32 -12.79
CA ALA A 3 -14.23 37.09 -13.60
C ALA A 3 -12.92 36.26 -13.49
N ARG A 4 -11.91 36.74 -12.76
CA ARG A 4 -10.61 36.05 -12.62
C ARG A 4 -10.49 35.16 -11.38
N ILE A 5 -11.43 35.27 -10.43
CA ILE A 5 -11.36 34.54 -9.15
C ILE A 5 -11.93 33.11 -9.27
N LEU A 6 -12.80 32.85 -10.25
CA LEU A 6 -13.45 31.54 -10.43
C LEU A 6 -12.56 30.49 -11.11
N LEU A 7 -11.44 30.89 -11.73
CA LEU A 7 -10.55 29.97 -12.44
C LEU A 7 -9.55 29.25 -11.53
N ILE A 8 -9.33 29.74 -10.31
CA ILE A 8 -8.32 29.17 -9.39
C ILE A 8 -8.90 28.00 -8.59
N CYS A 9 -10.23 27.96 -8.39
CA CYS A 9 -10.87 26.92 -7.58
C CYS A 9 -11.03 25.58 -8.33
N GLY A 10 -11.01 25.58 -9.67
CA GLY A 10 -11.13 24.36 -10.46
C GLY A 10 -9.85 23.52 -10.54
N LEU A 11 -8.68 24.10 -10.24
CA LEU A 11 -7.39 23.43 -10.43
C LEU A 11 -6.91 22.62 -9.20
N LEU A 12 -7.54 22.80 -8.03
CA LEU A 12 -7.16 22.11 -6.80
C LEU A 12 -7.77 20.72 -6.65
N LEU A 13 -8.80 20.37 -7.44
CA LEU A 13 -9.48 19.07 -7.36
C LEU A 13 -8.74 17.93 -8.08
N THR A 14 -7.74 18.23 -8.92
CA THR A 14 -6.96 17.19 -9.64
C THR A 14 -5.65 16.80 -8.95
N LEU A 15 -5.28 17.49 -7.86
CA LEU A 15 -4.09 17.18 -7.05
C LEU A 15 -4.38 16.18 -5.92
N GLY A 16 -5.58 15.60 -5.88
CA GLY A 16 -5.83 14.33 -5.21
C GLY A 16 -5.23 13.18 -6.00
N CYS A 17 -3.93 13.25 -6.32
CA CYS A 17 -3.18 12.10 -6.80
C CYS A 17 -3.25 11.07 -5.69
N ILE A 18 -4.21 10.16 -5.84
CA ILE A 18 -4.27 8.87 -5.18
C ILE A 18 -2.85 8.32 -5.28
N GLN A 19 -2.11 8.46 -4.18
CA GLN A 19 -0.75 7.99 -4.07
C GLN A 19 -0.88 6.48 -3.91
N MET A 20 -1.20 5.83 -5.04
CA MET A 20 -1.19 4.38 -5.11
C MET A 20 0.23 3.96 -4.71
N PRO A 21 0.38 3.19 -3.62
CA PRO A 21 1.68 2.68 -3.26
C PRO A 21 2.24 1.96 -4.48
N ASN A 22 3.47 2.30 -4.86
CA ASN A 22 4.16 1.64 -5.95
C ASN A 22 4.06 0.13 -5.69
N ARG A 23 3.64 -0.66 -6.69
CA ARG A 23 3.47 -2.10 -6.51
C ARG A 23 4.73 -2.68 -5.86
N GLY A 24 4.60 -3.28 -4.67
CA GLY A 24 5.74 -3.77 -3.90
C GLY A 24 6.26 -2.82 -2.82
N THR A 25 5.50 -1.82 -2.39
CA THR A 25 5.84 -1.00 -1.21
C THR A 25 5.93 -1.88 0.03
N ARG A 26 6.97 -1.73 0.84
CA ARG A 26 7.07 -2.48 2.09
C ARG A 26 5.97 -2.04 3.04
N ALA A 27 5.29 -3.02 3.63
CA ALA A 27 4.24 -2.79 4.61
C ALA A 27 4.38 -3.76 5.76
N PHE A 28 3.89 -3.34 6.93
CA PHE A 28 3.67 -4.20 8.07
C PHE A 28 2.20 -4.64 8.07
N ILE A 29 1.96 -5.93 7.99
CA ILE A 29 0.66 -6.57 8.04
C ILE A 29 0.45 -7.11 9.46
N ASP A 30 -0.58 -6.60 10.14
CA ASP A 30 -0.94 -7.07 11.48
C ASP A 30 -1.34 -8.56 11.45
N MET A 31 -0.91 -9.32 12.45
CA MET A 31 -1.24 -10.75 12.59
C MET A 31 -2.76 -10.99 12.74
N ARG A 32 -3.54 -9.98 13.11
CA ARG A 32 -5.01 -10.05 13.11
C ARG A 32 -5.59 -10.23 11.70
N ALA A 33 -4.86 -9.86 10.65
CA ALA A 33 -5.27 -10.07 9.27
C ALA A 33 -5.14 -11.53 8.81
N GLY A 34 -4.46 -12.41 9.57
CA GLY A 34 -4.31 -13.84 9.27
C GLY A 34 -3.08 -14.52 9.88
N ASP A 35 -2.93 -15.82 9.60
CA ASP A 35 -1.80 -16.61 10.08
C ASP A 35 -0.53 -16.37 9.25
N PHE A 36 0.28 -15.39 9.68
CA PHE A 36 1.57 -15.06 9.08
C PHE A 36 2.73 -15.47 9.98
N TRP A 37 3.92 -15.65 9.41
CA TRP A 37 5.15 -15.90 10.17
C TRP A 37 5.66 -14.62 10.85
N THR A 38 5.73 -13.53 10.09
CA THR A 38 6.01 -12.18 10.58
C THR A 38 5.01 -11.21 9.97
N GLY A 39 4.87 -10.03 10.58
CA GLY A 39 4.09 -8.95 9.98
C GLY A 39 4.81 -8.27 8.80
N ASP A 40 6.03 -8.65 8.44
CA ASP A 40 6.73 -8.04 7.32
C ASP A 40 6.19 -8.54 5.99
N GLY A 41 5.88 -7.62 5.07
CA GLY A 41 5.48 -7.97 3.72
C GLY A 41 5.50 -6.78 2.77
N LEU A 42 4.83 -6.98 1.63
CA LEU A 42 4.71 -5.98 0.58
C LEU A 42 3.25 -5.71 0.25
N LEU A 43 2.91 -4.43 0.12
CA LEU A 43 1.67 -3.97 -0.48
C LEU A 43 1.82 -3.92 -1.99
N LEU A 44 1.05 -4.75 -2.68
CA LEU A 44 1.07 -4.88 -4.14
C LEU A 44 -0.01 -4.03 -4.80
N GLU A 45 -1.20 -3.99 -4.21
CA GLU A 45 -2.35 -3.28 -4.76
C GLU A 45 -3.33 -2.90 -3.64
N VAL A 46 -4.11 -1.85 -3.87
CA VAL A 46 -5.23 -1.45 -3.02
C VAL A 46 -6.49 -1.47 -3.89
N SER A 47 -7.57 -2.07 -3.40
CA SER A 47 -8.85 -2.12 -4.11
C SER A 47 -9.42 -0.72 -4.36
N GLN A 48 -10.31 -0.58 -5.34
CA GLN A 48 -10.89 0.73 -5.69
C GLN A 48 -11.67 1.38 -4.53
N ASP A 49 -12.28 0.58 -3.66
CA ASP A 49 -13.00 1.01 -2.47
C ASP A 49 -12.09 1.25 -1.24
N GLN A 50 -10.79 1.01 -1.38
CA GLN A 50 -9.76 1.14 -0.34
C GLN A 50 -9.99 0.28 0.91
N GLN A 51 -10.87 -0.72 0.83
CA GLN A 51 -11.14 -1.64 1.94
C GLN A 51 -10.21 -2.84 1.96
N ARG A 52 -9.68 -3.23 0.80
CA ARG A 52 -8.91 -4.46 0.62
C ARG A 52 -7.54 -4.14 0.07
N CYS A 53 -6.53 -4.75 0.67
CA CYS A 53 -5.13 -4.57 0.31
C CYS A 53 -4.58 -5.91 -0.17
N PHE A 54 -4.02 -5.95 -1.37
CA PHE A 54 -3.37 -7.13 -1.92
C PHE A 54 -1.92 -7.13 -1.45
N VAL A 55 -1.56 -8.12 -0.64
CA VAL A 55 -0.26 -8.19 0.00
C VAL A 55 0.49 -9.45 -0.40
N ALA A 56 1.81 -9.36 -0.49
CA ALA A 56 2.70 -10.51 -0.45
C ALA A 56 3.28 -10.62 0.96
N VAL A 57 3.02 -11.73 1.65
CA VAL A 57 3.42 -11.96 3.04
C VAL A 57 3.85 -13.42 3.19
N ARG A 58 4.79 -13.67 4.10
CA ARG A 58 5.28 -15.01 4.38
C ARG A 58 4.40 -15.72 5.41
N ASP A 59 3.91 -16.90 5.07
CA ASP A 59 3.15 -17.73 6.00
C ASP A 59 4.05 -18.48 7.00
N ARG A 60 3.45 -19.18 7.97
CA ARG A 60 4.18 -19.95 8.99
C ARG A 60 5.03 -21.11 8.42
N THR A 61 4.82 -21.49 7.17
CA THR A 61 5.60 -22.51 6.45
C THR A 61 6.76 -21.90 5.67
N TRP A 62 7.03 -20.60 5.85
CA TRP A 62 8.08 -19.84 5.18
C TRP A 62 7.84 -19.62 3.68
N LEU A 63 6.60 -19.85 3.21
CA LEU A 63 6.23 -19.62 1.82
C LEU A 63 5.64 -18.22 1.66
N VAL A 64 6.03 -17.53 0.59
CA VAL A 64 5.45 -16.23 0.21
C VAL A 64 4.09 -16.48 -0.42
N GLN A 65 3.04 -15.98 0.21
CA GLN A 65 1.70 -16.02 -0.33
C GLN A 65 1.21 -14.63 -0.69
N LYS A 66 0.45 -14.55 -1.79
CA LYS A 66 -0.22 -13.32 -2.22
C LYS A 66 -1.70 -13.45 -1.92
N ARG A 67 -2.25 -12.52 -1.14
CA ARG A 67 -3.67 -12.57 -0.74
C ARG A 67 -4.22 -11.17 -0.48
N TRP A 68 -5.54 -11.07 -0.56
CA TRP A 68 -6.26 -9.88 -0.12
C TRP A 68 -6.49 -9.93 1.39
N VAL A 69 -6.16 -8.84 2.07
CA VAL A 69 -6.44 -8.61 3.50
C VAL A 69 -7.20 -7.30 3.68
N ASP A 70 -7.76 -7.09 4.86
CA ASP A 70 -8.35 -5.79 5.22
C ASP A 70 -7.23 -4.73 5.31
N CYS A 71 -7.42 -3.59 4.63
CA CYS A 71 -6.46 -2.50 4.68
C CYS A 71 -6.29 -1.91 6.08
N ALA A 72 -7.28 -2.04 6.98
CA ALA A 72 -7.18 -1.60 8.37
C ALA A 72 -6.04 -2.31 9.14
N HIS A 73 -5.55 -3.44 8.63
CA HIS A 73 -4.46 -4.22 9.18
C HIS A 73 -3.14 -4.06 8.42
N VAL A 74 -3.05 -3.13 7.47
CA VAL A 74 -1.85 -2.88 6.67
C VAL A 74 -1.31 -1.50 6.98
N HIS A 75 -0.09 -1.45 7.53
CA HIS A 75 0.56 -0.23 7.96
C HIS A 75 1.79 0.02 7.09
N ALA A 76 1.93 1.23 6.54
CA ALA A 76 3.14 1.62 5.84
C ALA A 76 4.32 1.62 6.83
N THR A 77 5.42 0.96 6.48
CA THR A 77 6.65 1.03 7.28
C THR A 77 7.54 2.13 6.74
N SER A 78 8.04 3.01 7.61
CA SER A 78 8.85 4.18 7.23
C SER A 78 10.29 3.83 6.80
N ILE A 79 10.61 2.55 6.62
CA ILE A 79 11.94 2.09 6.20
C ILE A 79 12.01 2.09 4.66
N ASP A 80 11.78 3.26 4.06
CA ASP A 80 11.56 3.41 2.61
C ASP A 80 12.74 4.12 1.92
N ARG A 81 13.98 3.73 2.24
CA ARG A 81 15.17 4.17 1.50
C ARG A 81 15.87 3.09 0.67
N ASP A 82 15.53 1.81 0.86
CA ASP A 82 16.30 0.71 0.26
C ASP A 82 15.44 -0.43 -0.34
N ALA A 83 14.11 -0.32 -0.28
CA ALA A 83 13.19 -1.39 -0.69
C ALA A 83 13.07 -1.55 -2.21
N SER A 84 13.33 -0.49 -3.00
CA SER A 84 13.35 -0.54 -4.48
C SER A 84 14.43 -1.49 -5.03
N ARG A 85 15.42 -1.87 -4.21
CA ARG A 85 16.58 -2.67 -4.66
C ARG A 85 16.44 -4.18 -4.43
N ARG A 86 15.45 -4.64 -3.65
CA ARG A 86 15.31 -6.07 -3.35
C ARG A 86 14.22 -6.69 -4.22
N PRO A 87 14.51 -7.77 -4.96
CA PRO A 87 13.49 -8.48 -5.69
C PRO A 87 12.43 -9.01 -4.73
N ILE A 88 11.17 -9.00 -5.18
CA ILE A 88 9.99 -9.49 -4.44
C ILE A 88 10.20 -10.94 -3.95
N GLU A 89 11.08 -11.69 -4.61
CA GLU A 89 11.49 -13.06 -4.28
C GLU A 89 12.32 -13.20 -3.00
N THR A 90 12.84 -12.10 -2.44
CA THR A 90 13.68 -12.13 -1.23
C THR A 90 12.91 -11.82 0.06
N PHE A 91 11.61 -11.56 -0.03
CA PHE A 91 10.69 -11.45 1.12
C PHE A 91 10.11 -12.81 1.50
#